data_AF-A0A925K0P8-F1
#
_entry.id   AF-A0A925K0P8-F1
#
_cell.length_a   1.000
_cell.length_b   1.000
_cell.length_c   1.000
_cell.angle_alpha   90.00
_cell.angle_beta   90.00
_cell.angle_gamma   90.00
#
_symmetry.space_group_name_H-M   'P 1'
#
loop_
_entity.id
_entity.type
_entity.pdbx_description
1 polymer ?
#
loop_
_entity_poly.entity_id
_entity_poly.type
_entity_poly.pdbx_seq_one_letter_code
_entity_poly.pdbx_strand_id
1 'polypeptide(L)'
;IEAARAIFIREVIGPAFEAAQGLPRLWKLCDDWLSYVQGEVFRGGCFFAAAASEFDSRPGPVRDRIAGIMKEWLATLRRAVVEAQGEGHLDKDVDPTQLAFEFNAFELGANWAFQLHGDRQAFARAREAILERLRRHATPGGSSLLPPRKEKRRRPRASALR
;
A
#
# COMPACT_ATOMS: atom_id res chain seq x y z
N ILE A 1 -16.34 13.97 -4.82
CA ILE A 1 -14.93 13.62 -5.14
C ILE A 1 -13.95 14.40 -4.26
N GLU A 2 -13.97 15.74 -4.28
CA GLU A 2 -12.99 16.53 -3.49
C GLU A 2 -13.03 16.29 -1.98
N ALA A 3 -14.23 16.15 -1.38
CA ALA A 3 -14.34 15.80 0.03
C ALA A 3 -13.67 14.46 0.36
N ALA A 4 -13.84 13.44 -0.51
CA ALA A 4 -13.17 12.15 -0.35
C ALA A 4 -11.65 12.28 -0.52
N ARG A 5 -11.18 13.15 -1.43
CA ARG A 5 -9.75 13.44 -1.60
C ARG A 5 -9.15 14.09 -0.36
N ALA A 6 -9.83 15.08 0.22
CA ALA A 6 -9.39 15.73 1.45
C ALA A 6 -9.30 14.75 2.62
N ILE A 7 -10.26 13.83 2.74
CA ILE A 7 -10.22 12.74 3.73
C ILE A 7 -9.03 11.82 3.46
N PHE A 8 -8.84 11.35 2.23
CA PHE A 8 -7.71 10.47 1.89
C PHE A 8 -6.36 11.13 2.19
N ILE A 9 -6.22 12.42 1.90
CA ILE A 9 -5.01 13.18 2.25
C ILE A 9 -4.80 13.17 3.77
N ARG A 10 -5.84 13.44 4.56
CA ARG A 10 -5.74 13.48 6.03
C ARG A 10 -5.43 12.10 6.64
N GLU A 11 -6.04 11.04 6.12
CA GLU A 11 -5.92 9.68 6.70
C GLU A 11 -4.66 8.93 6.22
N VAL A 12 -4.19 9.21 5.00
CA VAL A 12 -3.10 8.43 4.37
C VAL A 12 -1.87 9.29 4.10
N ILE A 13 -2.04 10.42 3.41
CA ILE A 13 -0.89 11.21 2.95
C ILE A 13 -0.21 11.96 4.10
N GLY A 14 -0.98 12.74 4.86
CA GLY A 14 -0.44 13.55 5.96
C GLY A 14 0.37 12.73 6.97
N PRO A 15 -0.22 11.69 7.59
CA PRO A 15 0.47 10.86 8.58
C PRO A 15 1.72 10.17 8.03
N ALA A 16 1.71 9.75 6.75
CA ALA A 16 2.88 9.12 6.15
C ALA A 16 4.02 10.11 5.90
N PHE A 17 3.73 11.38 5.61
CA PHE A 17 4.74 12.41 5.39
C PHE A 17 5.41 12.92 6.67
N GLU A 18 4.85 12.63 7.84
CA GLU A 18 5.52 12.81 9.14
C GLU A 18 6.66 11.79 9.36
N ALA A 19 6.69 10.69 8.61
CA ALA A 19 7.78 9.74 8.67
C ALA A 19 9.03 10.26 7.94
N ALA A 20 10.19 9.77 8.39
CA ALA A 20 11.47 10.05 7.76
C ALA A 20 11.45 9.68 6.27
N GLN A 21 12.12 10.51 5.46
CA GLN A 21 12.19 10.34 4.01
C GLN A 21 12.79 8.97 3.62
N GLY A 22 12.35 8.47 2.47
CA GLY A 22 12.79 7.20 1.92
C GLY A 22 11.92 6.03 2.36
N LEU A 23 12.55 4.92 2.73
CA LEU A 23 11.87 3.65 2.96
C LEU A 23 10.85 3.68 4.12
N PRO A 24 11.07 4.40 5.24
CA PRO A 24 10.07 4.55 6.29
C PRO A 24 8.77 5.20 5.79
N ARG A 25 8.87 6.31 5.05
CA ARG A 25 7.71 6.99 4.42
C ARG A 25 7.02 6.12 3.39
N LEU A 26 7.78 5.45 2.52
CA LEU A 26 7.21 4.55 1.51
C LEU A 26 6.39 3.42 2.15
N TRP A 27 6.95 2.76 3.16
CA TRP A 27 6.22 1.74 3.91
C TRP A 27 4.96 2.34 4.56
N LYS A 28 5.09 3.51 5.20
CA LYS A 28 3.98 4.13 5.91
C LYS A 28 2.84 4.57 4.98
N LEU A 29 3.13 5.05 3.77
CA LEU A 29 2.10 5.32 2.76
C LEU A 29 1.24 4.07 2.47
N CYS A 30 1.89 2.92 2.28
CA CYS A 30 1.18 1.67 1.99
C CYS A 30 0.40 1.16 3.22
N ASP A 31 1.01 1.22 4.40
CA ASP A 31 0.40 0.76 5.65
C ASP A 31 -0.79 1.62 6.06
N ASP A 32 -0.70 2.95 5.90
CA ASP A 32 -1.77 3.89 6.19
C ASP A 32 -2.92 3.73 5.20
N TRP A 33 -2.65 3.45 3.92
CA TRP A 33 -3.70 3.13 2.95
C TRP A 33 -4.50 1.90 3.38
N LEU A 34 -3.80 0.81 3.74
CA LEU A 34 -4.43 -0.43 4.18
C LEU A 34 -5.20 -0.22 5.50
N SER A 35 -4.66 0.57 6.42
CA SER A 35 -5.29 0.91 7.70
C SER A 35 -6.54 1.77 7.50
N TYR A 36 -6.51 2.73 6.57
CA TYR A 36 -7.64 3.57 6.18
C TYR A 36 -8.83 2.72 5.67
N VAL A 37 -8.55 1.72 4.84
CA VAL A 37 -9.61 0.80 4.36
C VAL A 37 -10.06 -0.15 5.47
N GLN A 38 -9.13 -0.72 6.23
CA GLN A 38 -9.41 -1.65 7.32
C GLN A 38 -10.23 -1.01 8.46
N GLY A 39 -10.02 0.29 8.70
CA GLY A 39 -10.76 1.10 9.66
C GLY A 39 -12.13 1.57 9.15
N GLU A 40 -12.52 1.19 7.93
CA GLU A 40 -13.85 1.46 7.37
C GLU A 40 -14.21 2.96 7.37
N VAL A 41 -13.21 3.83 7.13
CA VAL A 41 -13.40 5.30 7.05
C VAL A 41 -14.52 5.67 6.06
N PHE A 42 -14.67 4.87 5.00
CA PHE A 42 -15.89 4.77 4.24
C PHE A 42 -16.43 3.35 4.33
N ARG A 43 -17.76 3.21 4.44
CA ARG A 43 -18.44 1.90 4.51
C ARG A 43 -18.16 1.01 3.30
N GLY A 44 -17.94 1.60 2.12
CA GLY A 44 -17.66 0.89 0.86
C GLY A 44 -16.17 0.63 0.60
N GLY A 45 -15.32 0.71 1.63
CA GLY A 45 -13.86 0.62 1.47
C GLY A 45 -13.27 1.90 0.86
N CYS A 46 -12.19 1.80 0.10
CA CYS A 46 -11.60 2.98 -0.52
C CYS A 46 -12.55 3.60 -1.54
N PHE A 47 -12.95 4.86 -1.33
CA PHE A 47 -13.83 5.60 -2.23
C PHE A 47 -13.29 5.60 -3.68
N PHE A 48 -11.98 5.82 -3.85
CA PHE A 48 -11.37 5.89 -5.18
C PHE A 48 -11.28 4.54 -5.88
N ALA A 49 -11.12 3.44 -5.13
CA ALA A 49 -11.15 2.10 -5.71
C ALA A 49 -12.54 1.79 -6.29
N ALA A 50 -13.59 2.06 -5.52
CA ALA A 50 -14.98 1.86 -5.96
C ALA A 50 -15.33 2.78 -7.14
N ALA A 51 -15.04 4.07 -7.02
CA ALA A 51 -15.34 5.05 -8.06
C ALA A 51 -14.56 4.79 -9.35
N ALA A 52 -13.29 4.37 -9.27
CA ALA A 52 -12.53 3.99 -10.46
C ALA A 52 -13.19 2.81 -11.18
N SER A 53 -13.61 1.78 -10.43
CA SER A 53 -14.27 0.59 -11.00
C SER A 53 -15.62 0.92 -11.64
N GLU A 54 -16.36 1.90 -11.12
CA GLU A 54 -17.66 2.30 -11.67
C GLU A 54 -17.55 3.21 -12.91
N PHE A 55 -16.50 4.03 -13.00
CA PHE A 55 -16.41 5.11 -14.00
C PHE A 55 -15.29 4.93 -15.05
N ASP A 56 -14.42 3.92 -14.97
CA ASP A 56 -13.25 3.76 -15.85
C ASP A 56 -13.57 3.77 -17.35
N SER A 57 -14.71 3.19 -17.72
CA SER A 57 -15.23 2.99 -19.08
C SER A 57 -16.31 4.01 -19.46
N ARG A 58 -16.51 5.04 -18.63
CA ARG A 58 -17.55 6.08 -18.80
C ARG A 58 -16.90 7.43 -19.03
N PRO A 59 -16.62 7.83 -20.29
CA PRO A 59 -16.06 9.14 -20.60
C PRO A 59 -16.89 10.27 -19.98
N GLY A 60 -16.21 11.24 -19.37
CA GLY A 60 -16.85 12.39 -18.75
C GLY A 60 -16.06 12.96 -17.57
N PRO A 61 -16.51 14.12 -17.04
CA PRO A 61 -15.75 14.88 -16.04
C PRO A 61 -15.49 14.10 -14.74
N VAL A 62 -16.40 13.19 -14.36
CA VAL A 62 -16.24 12.36 -13.16
C VAL A 62 -15.07 11.37 -13.33
N ARG A 63 -15.06 10.63 -14.45
CA ARG A 63 -13.97 9.71 -14.78
C ARG A 63 -12.64 10.45 -14.82
N ASP A 64 -12.58 11.59 -15.51
CA ASP A 64 -11.33 12.32 -15.70
C ASP A 64 -10.76 12.80 -14.37
N ARG A 65 -11.64 13.24 -13.44
CA ARG A 65 -11.19 13.61 -12.11
C ARG A 65 -10.69 12.43 -11.30
N ILE A 66 -11.39 11.28 -11.33
CA ILE A 66 -10.94 10.05 -10.65
C ILE A 66 -9.59 9.59 -11.21
N ALA A 67 -9.45 9.56 -12.53
CA ALA A 67 -8.20 9.18 -13.20
C ALA A 67 -7.05 10.12 -12.82
N GLY A 68 -7.31 11.43 -12.70
CA GLY A 68 -6.34 12.39 -12.18
C GLY A 68 -5.86 12.06 -10.77
N ILE A 69 -6.78 11.76 -9.85
CA ILE A 69 -6.45 11.41 -8.45
C ILE A 69 -5.68 10.08 -8.37
N MET A 70 -6.08 9.07 -9.14
CA MET A 70 -5.36 7.79 -9.19
C MET A 70 -3.94 7.97 -9.75
N LYS A 71 -3.76 8.85 -10.74
CA LYS A 71 -2.41 9.24 -11.21
C LYS A 71 -1.61 9.96 -10.13
N GLU A 72 -2.22 10.85 -9.37
CA GLU A 72 -1.57 11.52 -8.22
C GLU A 72 -1.10 10.50 -7.16
N TRP A 73 -1.91 9.47 -6.87
CA TRP A 73 -1.55 8.39 -5.94
C TRP A 73 -0.33 7.60 -6.44
N LEU A 74 -0.40 7.07 -7.66
CA LEU A 74 0.71 6.32 -8.26
C LEU A 74 1.99 7.15 -8.36
N ALA A 75 1.87 8.44 -8.72
CA ALA A 75 3.00 9.36 -8.74
C ALA A 75 3.61 9.57 -7.34
N THR A 76 2.79 9.54 -6.29
CA THR A 76 3.25 9.68 -4.90
C THR A 76 4.02 8.46 -4.44
N LEU A 77 3.50 7.25 -4.68
CA LEU A 77 4.24 6.00 -4.42
C LEU A 77 5.56 5.97 -5.20
N ARG A 78 5.52 6.30 -6.50
CA ARG A 78 6.73 6.34 -7.35
C ARG A 78 7.77 7.31 -6.81
N ARG A 79 7.37 8.53 -6.40
CA ARG A 79 8.30 9.50 -5.78
C ARG A 79 8.90 8.96 -4.50
N ALA A 80 8.11 8.34 -3.63
CA ALA A 80 8.61 7.75 -2.39
C ALA A 80 9.62 6.61 -2.62
N VAL A 81 9.45 5.83 -3.70
CA VAL A 81 10.47 4.85 -4.12
C VAL A 81 11.76 5.54 -4.56
N VAL A 82 11.67 6.58 -5.39
CA VAL A 82 12.85 7.37 -5.82
C VAL A 82 13.56 8.02 -4.63
N GLU A 83 12.81 8.57 -3.67
CA GLU A 83 13.36 9.09 -2.41
C GLU A 83 14.11 8.00 -1.66
N ALA A 84 13.54 6.79 -1.53
CA ALA A 84 14.19 5.67 -0.87
C ALA A 84 15.48 5.21 -1.57
N GLN A 85 15.55 5.31 -2.90
CA GLN A 85 16.77 5.08 -3.67
C GLN A 85 17.81 6.19 -3.44
N GLY A 86 17.37 7.44 -3.35
CA GLY A 86 18.24 8.60 -3.06
C GLY A 86 18.91 8.51 -1.69
N GLU A 87 18.17 8.05 -0.68
CA GLU A 87 18.70 7.78 0.67
C GLU A 87 19.55 6.49 0.75
N GLY A 88 19.69 5.74 -0.35
CA GLY A 88 20.40 4.46 -0.35
C GLY A 88 19.69 3.35 0.44
N HIS A 89 18.38 3.46 0.67
CA HIS A 89 17.57 2.44 1.34
C HIS A 89 17.06 1.35 0.37
N LEU A 90 16.87 1.68 -0.91
CA LEU A 90 16.51 0.75 -1.97
C LEU A 90 17.56 0.74 -3.09
N ASP A 91 17.67 -0.40 -3.77
CA ASP A 91 18.52 -0.56 -4.93
C ASP A 91 18.15 0.42 -6.05
N LYS A 92 19.16 1.05 -6.66
CA LYS A 92 18.97 2.07 -7.71
C LYS A 92 18.43 1.51 -9.03
N ASP A 93 18.63 0.21 -9.25
CA ASP A 93 18.23 -0.47 -10.49
C ASP A 93 16.77 -0.92 -10.48
N VAL A 94 16.08 -0.82 -9.33
CA VAL A 94 14.64 -1.06 -9.27
C VAL A 94 13.88 -0.01 -10.06
N ASP A 95 12.95 -0.47 -10.90
CA ASP A 95 11.99 0.41 -11.56
C ASP A 95 10.97 0.96 -10.53
N PRO A 96 10.98 2.28 -10.25
CA PRO A 96 10.04 2.89 -9.31
C PRO A 96 8.59 2.82 -9.76
N THR A 97 8.36 2.82 -11.07
CA THR A 97 7.00 2.76 -11.66
C THR A 97 6.41 1.38 -11.44
N GLN A 98 7.20 0.33 -11.65
CA GLN A 98 6.78 -1.05 -11.42
C GLN A 98 6.43 -1.30 -9.95
N LEU A 99 7.26 -0.85 -9.00
CA LEU A 99 6.94 -1.01 -7.58
C LEU A 99 5.67 -0.24 -7.16
N ALA A 100 5.51 1.00 -7.65
CA ALA A 100 4.31 1.77 -7.36
C ALA A 100 3.04 1.09 -7.88
N PHE A 101 3.10 0.49 -9.08
CA PHE A 101 2.00 -0.30 -9.64
C PHE A 101 1.67 -1.52 -8.79
N GLU A 102 2.69 -2.30 -8.39
CA GLU A 102 2.51 -3.50 -7.57
C GLU A 102 1.88 -3.18 -6.21
N PHE A 103 2.32 -2.11 -5.54
CA PHE A 103 1.77 -1.72 -4.24
C PHE A 103 0.30 -1.31 -4.36
N ASN A 104 -0.03 -0.48 -5.35
CA ASN A 104 -1.43 -0.15 -5.64
C ASN A 104 -2.26 -1.41 -5.99
N ALA A 105 -1.69 -2.39 -6.69
CA ALA A 105 -2.39 -3.65 -6.99
C ALA A 105 -2.68 -4.47 -5.72
N PHE A 106 -1.73 -4.55 -4.78
CA PHE A 106 -1.96 -5.23 -3.49
C PHE A 106 -2.98 -4.52 -2.62
N GLU A 107 -2.95 -3.19 -2.59
CA GLU A 107 -3.93 -2.33 -1.92
C GLU A 107 -5.34 -2.56 -2.48
N LEU A 108 -5.52 -2.43 -3.79
CA LEU A 108 -6.81 -2.65 -4.45
C LEU A 108 -7.30 -4.08 -4.27
N GLY A 109 -6.41 -5.08 -4.33
CA GLY A 109 -6.73 -6.48 -4.07
C GLY A 109 -7.23 -6.71 -2.64
N ALA A 110 -6.60 -6.08 -1.63
CA ALA A 110 -7.05 -6.16 -0.25
C ALA A 110 -8.41 -5.49 -0.05
N ASN A 111 -8.63 -4.31 -0.63
CA ASN A 111 -9.91 -3.63 -0.61
C ASN A 111 -11.02 -4.50 -1.23
N TRP A 112 -10.78 -5.04 -2.42
CA TRP A 112 -11.73 -5.91 -3.10
C TRP A 112 -12.08 -7.15 -2.27
N ALA A 113 -11.08 -7.87 -1.75
CA ALA A 113 -11.30 -9.07 -0.94
C ALA A 113 -12.09 -8.76 0.34
N PHE A 114 -11.77 -7.65 1.00
CA PHE A 114 -12.51 -7.21 2.19
C PHE A 114 -13.96 -6.82 1.85
N GLN A 115 -14.19 -6.02 0.81
CA GLN A 115 -15.53 -5.55 0.46
C GLN A 115 -16.44 -6.68 -0.06
N LEU A 116 -15.90 -7.59 -0.87
CA LEU A 116 -16.70 -8.66 -1.47
C LEU A 116 -16.92 -9.84 -0.52
N HIS A 117 -15.92 -10.19 0.29
CA HIS A 117 -15.94 -11.41 1.11
C HIS A 117 -15.86 -11.16 2.62
N GLY A 118 -15.72 -9.91 3.06
CA GLY A 118 -15.46 -9.60 4.46
C GLY A 118 -14.09 -10.08 4.96
N ASP A 119 -13.15 -10.41 4.05
CA ASP A 119 -11.85 -10.99 4.43
C ASP A 119 -10.92 -9.95 5.06
N ARG A 120 -10.98 -9.84 6.39
CA ARG A 120 -10.06 -8.99 7.16
C ARG A 120 -8.60 -9.47 7.12
N GLN A 121 -8.32 -10.72 6.76
CA GLN A 121 -6.94 -11.19 6.62
C GLN A 121 -6.27 -10.66 5.35
N ALA A 122 -7.04 -10.21 4.36
CA ALA A 122 -6.50 -9.64 3.12
C ALA A 122 -5.54 -8.47 3.38
N PHE A 123 -5.80 -7.63 4.40
CA PHE A 123 -4.90 -6.55 4.77
C PHE A 123 -3.55 -7.06 5.30
N ALA A 124 -3.54 -8.15 6.07
CA ALA A 124 -2.30 -8.76 6.54
C ALA A 124 -1.50 -9.37 5.37
N ARG A 125 -2.19 -9.99 4.41
CA ARG A 125 -1.58 -10.54 3.19
C ARG A 125 -0.96 -9.44 2.32
N ALA A 126 -1.66 -8.32 2.11
CA ALA A 126 -1.14 -7.19 1.35
C ALA A 126 0.10 -6.57 2.03
N ARG A 127 0.06 -6.37 3.36
CA ARG A 127 1.24 -5.93 4.13
C ARG A 127 2.42 -6.88 3.95
N GLU A 128 2.19 -8.19 4.02
CA GLU A 128 3.24 -9.19 3.82
C GLU A 128 3.83 -9.13 2.41
N ALA A 129 2.99 -9.03 1.37
CA ALA A 129 3.41 -8.93 -0.02
C ALA A 129 4.23 -7.66 -0.29
N ILE A 130 3.78 -6.50 0.22
CA ILE A 130 4.51 -5.23 0.12
C ILE A 130 5.86 -5.35 0.83
N LEU A 131 5.89 -5.85 2.06
CA LEU A 131 7.14 -6.02 2.81
C LEU A 131 8.09 -7.01 2.15
N GLU A 132 7.60 -8.07 1.51
CA GLU A 132 8.44 -8.99 0.75
C GLU A 132 9.08 -8.29 -0.45
N ARG A 133 8.29 -7.52 -1.21
CA ARG A 133 8.81 -6.74 -2.35
C ARG A 133 9.82 -5.70 -1.92
N LEU A 134 9.55 -4.96 -0.84
CA LEU A 134 10.51 -4.00 -0.28
C LEU A 134 11.80 -4.69 0.17
N ARG A 135 11.72 -5.79 0.93
CA ARG A 135 12.91 -6.53 1.41
C ARG A 135 13.74 -7.14 0.29
N ARG A 136 13.12 -7.50 -0.84
CA ARG A 136 13.83 -8.06 -2.00
C ARG A 136 14.80 -7.05 -2.62
N HIS A 137 14.49 -5.76 -2.50
CA HIS A 137 15.20 -4.67 -3.15
C HIS A 137 15.82 -3.67 -2.16
N ALA A 138 15.76 -3.98 -0.87
CA ALA A 138 16.30 -3.13 0.17
C ALA A 138 17.81 -3.37 0.29
N THR A 139 18.56 -2.28 0.38
CA THR A 139 19.98 -2.36 0.75
C THR A 139 20.12 -2.90 2.18
N PRO A 140 21.32 -3.26 2.64
CA PRO A 140 21.53 -3.62 4.03
C PRO A 140 21.08 -2.53 5.02
N GLY A 141 21.27 -1.26 4.66
CA GLY A 141 20.82 -0.11 5.44
C GLY A 141 19.30 0.08 5.43
N GLY A 142 18.63 -0.12 4.28
CA GLY A 142 17.18 -0.05 4.21
C GLY A 142 16.48 -1.21 4.93
N SER A 143 17.06 -2.40 4.89
CA SER A 143 16.46 -3.60 5.49
C SER A 143 16.21 -3.47 7.00
N SER A 144 17.05 -2.73 7.72
CA SER A 144 16.90 -2.49 9.16
C SER A 144 15.79 -1.48 9.50
N LEU A 145 15.34 -0.69 8.53
CA LEU A 145 14.27 0.31 8.68
C LEU A 145 12.87 -0.28 8.48
N LEU A 146 12.78 -1.48 7.91
CA LEU A 146 11.51 -2.16 7.68
C LEU A 146 11.03 -2.89 8.95
N PRO A 147 9.70 -3.05 9.13
CA PRO A 147 9.16 -3.90 10.18
C PRO A 147 9.81 -5.29 10.19
N PRO A 148 10.09 -5.87 11.37
CA PRO A 148 10.71 -7.18 11.46
C PRO A 148 9.81 -8.25 10.83
N ARG A 149 10.41 -9.31 10.28
CA ARG A 149 9.65 -10.49 9.86
C ARG A 149 9.01 -11.10 11.09
N LYS A 150 7.70 -11.34 11.06
CA LYS A 150 7.04 -12.14 12.10
C LYS A 150 7.68 -13.54 12.06
N GLU A 151 8.25 -13.98 13.17
CA GLU A 151 8.71 -15.36 13.27
C GLU A 151 7.51 -16.29 13.03
N LYS A 152 7.61 -17.18 12.03
CA LYS A 152 6.65 -18.27 11.89
C LYS A 152 6.81 -19.12 13.15
N ARG A 153 5.86 -19.04 14.08
CA ARG A 153 5.75 -19.98 15.21
C ARG A 153 5.92 -21.39 14.65
N ARG A 154 7.07 -22.02 14.91
CA ARG A 154 7.30 -23.42 14.55
C ARG A 154 6.22 -24.22 15.27
N ARG A 155 5.31 -24.85 14.52
CA ARG A 155 4.40 -25.83 15.12
C ARG A 155 5.28 -26.92 15.75
N PRO A 156 5.13 -27.23 17.05
CA PRO A 156 5.85 -28.37 17.62
C PRO A 156 5.48 -29.60 16.80
N ARG A 157 6.49 -30.36 16.33
CA ARG A 157 6.26 -31.67 15.74
C ARG A 157 5.48 -32.49 16.76
N ALA A 158 4.30 -32.98 16.39
CA ALA A 158 3.56 -33.92 17.23
C ALA A 158 4.51 -35.07 17.58
N SER A 159 4.84 -35.19 18.86
CA SER A 159 5.57 -36.34 19.36
C SER A 159 4.69 -37.55 19.12
N ALA A 160 5.15 -38.48 18.28
CA ALA A 160 4.54 -39.79 18.15
C ALA A 160 4.67 -40.51 19.49
N LEU A 161 3.60 -40.49 20.28
CA LEU A 161 3.45 -41.39 21.42
C LEU A 161 3.38 -42.81 20.87
N ARG A 162 4.40 -43.59 21.21
CA ARG A 162 4.38 -45.06 21.20
C ARG A 162 3.84 -45.54 22.54
#